data_AF-A0A0E3RQZ2-F1
#
_entry.id   AF-A0A0E3RQZ2-F1
#
_cell.length_a   1.000
_cell.length_b   1.000
_cell.length_c   1.000
_cell.angle_alpha   90.00
_cell.angle_beta   90.00
_cell.angle_gamma   90.00
#
_symmetry.space_group_name_H-M   'P 1'
#
loop_
_entity.id
_entity.type
_entity.pdbx_description
1 polymer ?
#
loop_
_entity_poly.entity_id
_entity_poly.type
_entity_poly.pdbx_seq_one_letter_code
_entity_poly.pdbx_strand_id
1 'polypeptide(L)'
;MDFYEAEEDDSSIIEQKKGLENLILLIIGASNRPISLLHLQKEAFLLWNFHPYMKDFLHFIHHYKGPFSSEVEKAVLYPFYLDGCWSYQKPSKNDELSGGYVKLTPQGIEKYHNLFQSAQKNERLSILLTGIQVVRELYDRLSLEELLLLIYDTYPEYKIRSNVSNGIFKKREGLAQELYRKGFIDDIRLKSLIAGSNND
;
A
#
# COMPACT_ATOMS: atom_id res chain seq x y z
N MET A 1 17.61 -34.62 -16.98
CA MET A 1 18.40 -33.60 -16.26
C MET A 1 17.43 -32.48 -15.92
N ASP A 2 16.28 -32.84 -15.34
CA ASP A 2 15.06 -31.98 -15.33
C ASP A 2 14.28 -32.08 -14.01
N PHE A 3 14.84 -32.73 -12.99
CA PHE A 3 14.22 -32.78 -11.65
C PHE A 3 14.81 -31.73 -10.70
N TYR A 4 16.09 -31.38 -10.87
CA TYR A 4 16.75 -30.39 -10.01
C TYR A 4 16.36 -28.94 -10.36
N GLU A 5 16.08 -28.62 -11.63
CA GLU A 5 15.66 -27.26 -12.03
C GLU A 5 14.22 -26.92 -11.59
N ALA A 6 13.33 -27.91 -11.51
CA ALA A 6 11.95 -27.70 -11.08
C ALA A 6 11.82 -27.48 -9.56
N GLU A 7 12.65 -28.14 -8.74
CA GLU A 7 12.64 -27.96 -7.28
C GLU A 7 13.23 -26.60 -6.84
N GLU A 8 14.23 -26.08 -7.56
CA GLU A 8 14.81 -24.75 -7.27
C GLU A 8 13.83 -23.61 -7.58
N ASP A 9 13.03 -23.74 -8.65
CA ASP A 9 12.04 -22.73 -9.05
C ASP A 9 10.86 -22.66 -8.07
N ASP A 10 10.32 -23.81 -7.64
CA ASP A 10 9.24 -23.86 -6.64
C ASP A 10 9.69 -23.33 -5.26
N SER A 11 10.93 -23.60 -4.85
CA SER A 11 11.49 -23.09 -3.60
C SER A 11 11.61 -21.56 -3.62
N SER A 12 12.11 -21.00 -4.73
CA SER A 12 12.22 -19.55 -4.94
C SER A 12 10.86 -18.85 -4.89
N ILE A 13 9.84 -19.41 -5.55
CA ILE A 13 8.47 -18.88 -5.56
C ILE A 13 7.88 -18.87 -4.15
N ILE A 14 8.09 -19.93 -3.37
CA ILE A 14 7.60 -20.01 -1.99
C ILE A 14 8.26 -18.91 -1.14
N GLU A 15 9.58 -18.74 -1.22
CA GLU A 15 10.30 -17.71 -0.46
C GLU A 15 9.87 -16.29 -0.84
N GLN A 16 9.64 -16.01 -2.14
CA GLN A 16 9.09 -14.74 -2.58
C GLN A 16 7.72 -14.44 -1.98
N LYS A 17 6.82 -15.43 -1.97
CA LYS A 17 5.48 -15.26 -1.37
C LYS A 17 5.56 -15.05 0.14
N LYS A 18 6.44 -15.76 0.86
CA LYS A 18 6.69 -15.51 2.29
C LYS A 18 7.22 -14.09 2.52
N GLY A 19 8.15 -13.64 1.68
CA GLY A 19 8.69 -12.28 1.71
C GLY A 19 7.62 -11.22 1.55
N LEU A 20 6.69 -11.41 0.60
CA LEU A 20 5.55 -10.53 0.39
C LEU A 20 4.61 -10.50 1.61
N GLU A 21 4.25 -11.65 2.16
CA GLU A 21 3.40 -11.70 3.35
C GLU A 21 4.06 -11.04 4.57
N ASN A 22 5.37 -11.23 4.75
CA ASN A 22 6.16 -10.55 5.78
C ASN A 22 6.16 -9.02 5.58
N LEU A 23 6.32 -8.54 4.34
CA LEU A 23 6.20 -7.13 4.02
C LEU A 23 4.80 -6.59 4.38
N ILE A 24 3.75 -7.31 4.00
CA ILE A 24 2.36 -6.93 4.32
C ILE A 24 2.15 -6.89 5.84
N LEU A 25 2.66 -7.88 6.57
CA LEU A 25 2.61 -7.91 8.04
C LEU A 25 3.31 -6.69 8.65
N LEU A 26 4.48 -6.31 8.14
CA LEU A 26 5.21 -5.12 8.58
C LEU A 26 4.43 -3.83 8.31
N ILE A 27 3.80 -3.72 7.13
CA ILE A 27 2.95 -2.58 6.79
C ILE A 27 1.75 -2.52 7.71
N ILE A 28 0.95 -3.58 7.82
CA ILE A 28 -0.25 -3.58 8.66
C ILE A 28 0.12 -3.30 10.13
N GLY A 29 1.16 -3.95 10.66
CA GLY A 29 1.58 -3.86 12.06
C GLY A 29 2.29 -2.55 12.45
N ALA A 30 2.69 -1.71 11.50
CA ALA A 30 3.28 -0.41 11.80
C ALA A 30 2.30 0.57 12.47
N SER A 31 0.99 0.29 12.44
CA SER A 31 -0.05 1.03 13.15
C SER A 31 -1.00 0.07 13.86
N ASN A 32 -1.55 0.49 15.01
CA ASN A 32 -2.58 -0.29 15.72
C ASN A 32 -3.99 -0.13 15.11
N ARG A 33 -4.12 0.66 14.03
CA ARG A 33 -5.40 0.93 13.36
C ARG A 33 -5.65 -0.06 12.23
N PRO A 34 -6.91 -0.47 12.00
CA PRO A 34 -7.26 -1.21 10.79
C PRO A 34 -6.92 -0.38 9.55
N ILE A 35 -6.36 -1.04 8.53
CA ILE A 35 -6.02 -0.41 7.26
C ILE A 35 -7.01 -0.86 6.18
N SER A 36 -7.47 0.06 5.32
CA SER A 36 -8.24 -0.37 4.16
C SER A 36 -7.36 -1.08 3.13
N LEU A 37 -7.92 -2.02 2.37
CA LEU A 37 -7.17 -2.66 1.28
C LEU A 37 -6.68 -1.63 0.25
N LEU A 38 -7.43 -0.54 0.04
CA LEU A 38 -7.01 0.58 -0.78
C LEU A 38 -5.76 1.26 -0.21
N HIS A 39 -5.74 1.63 1.07
CA HIS A 39 -4.56 2.22 1.71
C HIS A 39 -3.37 1.26 1.59
N LEU A 40 -3.57 -0.02 1.88
CA LEU A 40 -2.52 -1.04 1.78
C LEU A 40 -1.87 -1.07 0.39
N GLN A 41 -2.71 -1.11 -0.64
CA GLN A 41 -2.27 -1.10 -2.04
C GLN A 41 -1.46 0.16 -2.37
N LYS A 42 -1.90 1.33 -1.91
CA LYS A 42 -1.24 2.61 -2.24
C LYS A 42 0.04 2.82 -1.45
N GLU A 43 0.06 2.44 -0.18
CA GLU A 43 1.26 2.52 0.66
C GLU A 43 2.32 1.53 0.17
N ALA A 44 1.92 0.30 -0.19
CA ALA A 44 2.82 -0.66 -0.84
C ALA A 44 3.36 -0.11 -2.17
N PHE A 45 2.52 0.55 -2.97
CA PHE A 45 2.95 1.20 -4.22
C PHE A 45 3.94 2.35 -3.98
N LEU A 46 3.72 3.17 -2.96
CA LEU A 46 4.62 4.25 -2.60
C LEU A 46 5.98 3.68 -2.15
N LEU A 47 5.98 2.68 -1.27
CA LEU A 47 7.20 1.96 -0.88
C LEU A 47 7.92 1.34 -2.10
N TRP A 48 7.15 0.77 -3.03
CA TRP A 48 7.65 0.21 -4.28
C TRP A 48 8.29 1.26 -5.20
N ASN A 49 7.85 2.51 -5.17
CA ASN A 49 8.49 3.60 -5.91
C ASN A 49 9.71 4.18 -5.21
N PHE A 50 9.75 4.18 -3.88
CA PHE A 50 10.86 4.77 -3.13
C PHE A 50 12.04 3.81 -2.91
N HIS A 51 11.81 2.49 -2.84
CA HIS A 51 12.84 1.54 -2.42
C HIS A 51 13.24 0.59 -3.57
N PRO A 52 14.46 0.67 -4.12
CA PRO A 52 14.88 -0.08 -5.32
C PRO A 52 14.64 -1.59 -5.24
N TYR A 53 14.89 -2.18 -4.06
CA TYR A 53 14.74 -3.62 -3.86
C TYR A 53 13.30 -4.13 -3.95
N MET A 54 12.30 -3.25 -3.87
CA MET A 54 10.89 -3.65 -3.91
C MET A 54 10.42 -3.97 -5.34
N LYS A 55 11.15 -3.49 -6.36
CA LYS A 55 10.77 -3.64 -7.77
C LYS A 55 10.70 -5.10 -8.22
N ASP A 56 11.52 -5.96 -7.61
CA ASP A 56 11.60 -7.38 -7.97
C ASP A 56 10.50 -8.23 -7.31
N PHE A 57 9.81 -7.71 -6.28
CA PHE A 57 8.83 -8.46 -5.49
C PHE A 57 7.37 -8.10 -5.78
N LEU A 58 7.13 -6.93 -6.38
CA LEU A 58 5.80 -6.39 -6.57
C LEU A 58 5.66 -5.79 -7.97
N HIS A 59 4.52 -6.09 -8.60
CA HIS A 59 4.14 -5.46 -9.85
C HIS A 59 2.86 -4.65 -9.66
N PHE A 60 2.87 -3.42 -10.18
CA PHE A 60 1.71 -2.52 -10.13
C PHE A 60 1.22 -2.21 -11.53
N ILE A 61 -0.06 -2.48 -11.76
CA ILE A 61 -0.76 -2.20 -13.02
C ILE A 61 -1.80 -1.09 -12.87
N HIS A 62 -2.21 -0.54 -14.00
CA HIS A 62 -3.35 0.36 -14.10
C HIS A 62 -4.66 -0.36 -13.75
N HIS A 63 -5.44 0.18 -12.83
CA HIS A 63 -6.70 -0.42 -12.37
C HIS A 63 -7.76 0.64 -12.03
N TYR A 64 -8.97 0.20 -11.69
CA TYR A 64 -10.15 1.04 -11.44
C TYR A 64 -9.93 2.12 -10.37
N LYS A 65 -9.02 1.89 -9.43
CA LYS A 65 -8.70 2.83 -8.33
C LYS A 65 -7.21 3.20 -8.33
N GLY A 66 -6.58 3.28 -9.50
CA GLY A 66 -5.16 3.63 -9.64
C GLY A 66 -4.22 2.41 -9.57
N PRO A 67 -3.00 2.55 -9.03
CA PRO A 67 -2.01 1.47 -9.02
C PRO A 67 -2.51 0.29 -8.20
N PHE A 68 -2.39 -0.91 -8.75
CA PHE A 68 -2.89 -2.13 -8.13
C PHE A 68 -1.91 -3.28 -8.32
N SER A 69 -1.67 -4.03 -7.25
CA SER A 69 -0.94 -5.30 -7.26
C SER A 69 -1.88 -6.45 -6.90
N SER A 70 -1.97 -7.42 -7.80
CA SER A 70 -2.75 -8.64 -7.56
C SER A 70 -2.13 -9.51 -6.48
N GLU A 71 -0.81 -9.41 -6.32
CA GLU A 71 0.01 -10.13 -5.37
C GLU A 71 -0.31 -9.64 -3.95
N VAL A 72 -0.40 -8.31 -3.75
CA VAL A 72 -0.83 -7.73 -2.47
C VAL A 72 -2.25 -8.16 -2.11
N GLU A 73 -3.19 -8.10 -3.06
CA GLU A 73 -4.59 -8.49 -2.80
C GLU A 73 -4.68 -9.98 -2.44
N LYS A 74 -4.04 -10.86 -3.21
CA LYS A 74 -4.04 -12.30 -2.96
C LYS A 74 -3.40 -12.65 -1.63
N ALA A 75 -2.25 -12.05 -1.30
CA ALA A 75 -1.58 -12.30 -0.03
C ALA A 75 -2.47 -11.91 1.15
N VAL A 76 -3.20 -10.79 1.07
CA VAL A 76 -4.13 -10.37 2.12
C VAL A 76 -5.34 -11.29 2.24
N LEU A 77 -5.97 -11.64 1.11
CA LEU A 77 -7.23 -12.39 1.10
C LEU A 77 -7.03 -13.90 1.30
N TYR A 78 -5.87 -14.42 0.91
CA TYR A 78 -5.54 -15.84 0.90
C TYR A 78 -4.09 -16.06 1.37
N PRO A 79 -3.73 -15.65 2.59
CA PRO A 79 -2.39 -15.90 3.12
C PRO A 79 -2.13 -17.40 3.21
N PHE A 80 -0.93 -17.84 2.81
CA PHE A 80 -0.52 -19.24 2.94
C PHE A 80 0.51 -19.43 4.06
N TYR A 81 1.34 -18.43 4.35
CA TYR A 81 2.43 -18.53 5.33
C TYR A 81 2.06 -17.88 6.67
N LEU A 82 1.39 -16.74 6.62
CA LEU A 82 0.93 -15.96 7.78
C LEU A 82 -0.59 -16.09 7.97
N ASP A 83 -1.14 -17.27 7.65
CA ASP A 83 -2.55 -17.55 7.91
C ASP A 83 -2.92 -17.31 9.37
N GLY A 84 -4.08 -16.69 9.59
CA GLY A 84 -4.56 -16.26 10.91
C GLY A 84 -3.85 -15.04 11.52
N CYS A 85 -2.82 -14.45 10.89
CA CYS A 85 -2.12 -13.27 11.44
C CYS A 85 -2.92 -11.97 11.26
N TRP A 86 -3.88 -11.92 10.35
CA TRP A 86 -4.80 -10.80 10.23
C TRP A 86 -6.21 -11.28 9.91
N SER A 87 -7.18 -10.45 10.23
CA SER A 87 -8.56 -10.61 9.81
C SER A 87 -8.88 -9.60 8.71
N TYR A 88 -9.65 -10.05 7.72
CA TYR A 88 -10.19 -9.21 6.66
C TYR A 88 -11.69 -9.02 6.85
N GLN A 89 -12.10 -7.77 6.96
CA GLN A 89 -13.50 -7.34 6.98
C GLN A 89 -13.88 -6.85 5.58
N LYS A 90 -14.83 -7.54 4.96
CA LYS A 90 -15.38 -7.16 3.65
C LYS A 90 -15.98 -5.74 3.69
N PRO A 91 -15.89 -4.97 2.58
CA PRO A 91 -16.52 -3.66 2.49
C PRO A 91 -18.05 -3.76 2.67
N SER A 92 -18.63 -2.72 3.26
CA SER A 92 -20.09 -2.60 3.33
C SER A 92 -20.69 -2.31 1.94
N LYS A 93 -22.01 -2.48 1.76
CA LYS A 93 -22.67 -2.23 0.46
C LYS A 93 -22.46 -0.80 -0.08
N ASN A 94 -22.27 0.17 0.80
CA ASN A 94 -22.08 1.58 0.43
C ASN A 94 -20.59 1.99 0.40
N ASP A 95 -19.68 1.04 0.66
CA ASP A 95 -18.25 1.28 0.65
C ASP A 95 -17.66 0.99 -0.72
N GLU A 96 -17.67 2.01 -1.56
CA GLU A 96 -17.23 1.90 -2.94
C GLU A 96 -15.70 1.95 -3.08
N LEU A 97 -14.97 2.43 -2.07
CA LEU A 97 -13.55 2.76 -2.19
C LEU A 97 -12.65 1.80 -1.42
N SER A 98 -12.94 1.49 -0.15
CA SER A 98 -11.95 0.93 0.77
C SER A 98 -11.40 -0.44 0.33
N GLY A 99 -12.23 -1.25 -0.33
CA GLY A 99 -11.91 -2.64 -0.61
C GLY A 99 -11.91 -3.53 0.64
N GLY A 100 -12.56 -3.09 1.73
CA GLY A 100 -12.55 -3.74 3.03
C GLY A 100 -11.39 -3.28 3.91
N TYR A 101 -11.34 -3.81 5.13
CA TYR A 101 -10.36 -3.44 6.14
C TYR A 101 -9.62 -4.67 6.67
N VAL A 102 -8.33 -4.51 6.93
CA VAL A 102 -7.44 -5.53 7.45
C VAL A 102 -6.97 -5.10 8.84
N LYS A 103 -6.96 -6.04 9.79
CA LYS A 103 -6.47 -5.80 11.15
C LYS A 103 -5.67 -7.00 11.64
N LEU A 104 -4.56 -6.76 12.33
CA LEU A 104 -3.82 -7.85 12.96
C LEU A 104 -4.66 -8.55 14.04
N THR A 105 -4.53 -9.86 14.10
CA THR A 105 -4.98 -10.68 15.23
C THR A 105 -3.95 -10.65 16.36
N PRO A 106 -4.24 -11.18 17.57
CA PRO A 106 -3.22 -11.35 18.60
C PRO A 106 -2.00 -12.14 18.12
N GLN A 107 -2.20 -13.20 17.33
CA GLN A 107 -1.12 -13.96 16.69
C GLN A 107 -0.31 -13.08 15.74
N GLY A 108 -0.97 -12.27 14.92
CA GLY A 108 -0.29 -11.34 14.01
C GLY A 108 0.55 -10.29 14.72
N ILE A 109 0.06 -9.77 15.84
CA ILE A 109 0.80 -8.80 16.66
C ILE A 109 2.11 -9.44 17.18
N GLU A 110 2.04 -10.67 17.70
CA GLU A 110 3.23 -11.39 18.15
C GLU A 110 4.21 -11.64 17.00
N LYS A 111 3.72 -12.12 15.85
CA LYS A 111 4.53 -12.35 14.65
C LYS A 111 5.16 -11.07 14.14
N TYR A 112 4.42 -9.97 14.12
CA TYR A 112 4.92 -8.65 13.74
C TYR A 112 6.08 -8.23 14.64
N HIS A 113 5.93 -8.33 15.96
CA HIS A 113 6.99 -7.94 16.90
C HIS A 113 8.28 -8.76 16.69
N ASN A 114 8.14 -10.07 16.51
CA ASN A 114 9.29 -10.95 16.25
C ASN A 114 9.97 -10.61 14.92
N LEU A 115 9.19 -10.41 13.86
CA LEU A 115 9.70 -10.05 12.54
C LEU A 115 10.38 -8.69 12.57
N PHE A 116 9.76 -7.70 13.21
CA PHE A 116 10.27 -6.34 13.34
C PHE A 116 11.62 -6.32 14.08
N GLN A 117 11.72 -7.02 15.21
CA GLN A 117 12.99 -7.14 15.96
C GLN A 117 14.10 -7.84 15.17
N SER A 118 13.74 -8.85 14.37
CA SER A 118 14.69 -9.55 13.50
C SER A 118 15.17 -8.63 12.36
N ALA A 119 14.25 -7.95 11.70
CA ALA A 119 14.53 -7.05 10.59
C ALA A 119 15.38 -5.83 11.01
N GLN A 120 15.21 -5.30 12.23
CA GLN A 120 16.06 -4.23 12.75
C GLN A 120 17.55 -4.58 12.83
N LYS A 121 17.90 -5.87 12.97
CA LYS A 121 19.30 -6.31 13.05
C LYS A 121 19.99 -6.35 11.69
N ASN A 122 19.24 -6.21 10.60
CA ASN A 122 19.75 -6.15 9.24
C ASN A 122 19.64 -4.71 8.72
N GLU A 123 20.76 -4.10 8.34
CA GLU A 123 20.82 -2.69 7.94
C GLU A 123 19.84 -2.36 6.79
N ARG A 124 19.81 -3.19 5.74
CA ARG A 124 18.91 -2.97 4.59
C ARG A 124 17.44 -3.07 5.01
N LEU A 125 17.10 -4.06 5.81
CA LEU A 125 15.73 -4.22 6.31
C LEU A 125 15.34 -3.11 7.29
N SER A 126 16.27 -2.61 8.11
CA SER A 126 16.02 -1.46 9.00
C SER A 126 15.63 -0.21 8.21
N ILE A 127 16.28 0.06 7.07
CA ILE A 127 15.92 1.20 6.20
C ILE A 127 14.49 1.02 5.65
N LEU A 128 14.16 -0.18 5.19
CA LEU A 128 12.80 -0.50 4.74
C LEU A 128 11.77 -0.34 5.88
N LEU A 129 12.08 -0.80 7.09
CA LEU A 129 11.22 -0.62 8.27
C LEU A 129 10.95 0.86 8.56
N THR A 130 11.97 1.72 8.52
CA THR A 130 11.79 3.16 8.68
C THR A 130 10.91 3.74 7.59
N GLY A 131 11.12 3.33 6.32
CA GLY A 131 10.27 3.73 5.21
C GLY A 131 8.80 3.33 5.42
N ILE A 132 8.56 2.09 5.85
CA ILE A 132 7.21 1.60 6.20
C ILE A 132 6.59 2.45 7.30
N GLN A 133 7.30 2.69 8.40
CA GLN A 133 6.78 3.48 9.52
C GLN A 133 6.40 4.90 9.08
N VAL A 134 7.26 5.57 8.31
CA VAL A 134 6.99 6.92 7.79
C VAL A 134 5.79 6.93 6.86
N VAL A 135 5.73 6.01 5.89
CA VAL A 135 4.59 5.90 4.97
C VAL A 135 3.30 5.65 5.75
N ARG A 136 3.31 4.75 6.74
CA ARG A 136 2.12 4.45 7.53
C ARG A 136 1.68 5.62 8.39
N GLU A 137 2.59 6.28 9.09
CA GLU A 137 2.26 7.44 9.92
C GLU A 137 1.71 8.61 9.08
N LEU A 138 2.25 8.82 7.89
CA LEU A 138 1.76 9.82 6.97
C LEU A 138 0.39 9.40 6.42
N TYR A 139 0.30 8.34 5.63
CA TYR A 139 -0.90 8.12 4.81
C TYR A 139 -2.11 7.58 5.59
N ASP A 140 -1.95 7.00 6.79
CA ASP A 140 -3.06 6.53 7.64
C ASP A 140 -3.94 7.69 8.17
N ARG A 141 -3.49 8.94 8.04
CA ARG A 141 -4.27 10.15 8.41
C ARG A 141 -5.09 10.72 7.25
N LEU A 142 -4.89 10.21 6.05
CA LEU A 142 -5.61 10.66 4.86
C LEU A 142 -6.93 9.92 4.70
N SER A 143 -7.91 10.60 4.11
CA SER A 143 -9.08 9.92 3.58
C SER A 143 -8.71 9.15 2.31
N LEU A 144 -9.56 8.20 1.91
CA LEU A 144 -9.35 7.42 0.68
C LEU A 144 -9.27 8.32 -0.56
N GLU A 145 -10.10 9.37 -0.62
CA GLU A 145 -10.12 10.32 -1.74
C GLU A 145 -8.90 11.25 -1.72
N GLU A 146 -8.46 11.71 -0.55
CA GLU A 146 -7.24 12.52 -0.41
C GLU A 146 -5.99 11.74 -0.86
N LEU A 147 -5.85 10.49 -0.43
CA LEU A 147 -4.75 9.63 -0.84
C LEU A 147 -4.77 9.40 -2.35
N LEU A 148 -5.94 9.08 -2.92
CA LEU A 148 -6.07 8.89 -4.36
C LEU A 148 -5.78 10.17 -5.14
N LEU A 149 -6.15 11.36 -4.63
CA LEU A 149 -5.79 12.63 -5.25
C LEU A 149 -4.28 12.78 -5.33
N LEU A 150 -3.55 12.54 -4.23
CA LEU A 150 -2.09 12.61 -4.23
C LEU A 150 -1.46 11.60 -5.22
N ILE A 151 -1.98 10.38 -5.27
CA ILE A 151 -1.50 9.35 -6.19
C ILE A 151 -1.73 9.76 -7.64
N TYR A 152 -2.93 10.23 -8.00
CA TYR A 152 -3.23 10.60 -9.39
C TYR A 152 -2.56 11.90 -9.86
N ASP A 153 -2.27 12.80 -8.93
CA ASP A 153 -1.52 14.00 -9.26
C ASP A 153 -0.03 13.70 -9.46
N THR A 154 0.54 12.82 -8.62
CA THR A 154 1.95 12.44 -8.67
C THR A 154 2.26 11.45 -9.79
N TYR A 155 1.34 10.51 -10.05
CA TYR A 155 1.48 9.42 -11.03
C TYR A 155 0.27 9.42 -11.98
N PRO A 156 0.18 10.41 -12.88
CA PRO A 156 -1.00 10.64 -13.72
C PRO A 156 -1.33 9.49 -14.67
N GLU A 157 -0.37 8.65 -15.03
CA GLU A 157 -0.57 7.45 -15.84
C GLU A 157 -1.60 6.51 -15.21
N TYR A 158 -1.65 6.39 -13.88
CA TYR A 158 -2.60 5.53 -13.18
C TYR A 158 -4.05 6.02 -13.23
N LYS A 159 -4.33 7.18 -13.87
CA LYS A 159 -5.69 7.63 -14.18
C LYS A 159 -6.33 6.85 -15.32
N ILE A 160 -5.55 6.25 -16.24
CA ILE A 160 -6.03 5.73 -17.54
C ILE A 160 -7.19 4.73 -17.40
N ARG A 161 -7.14 3.83 -16.41
CA ARG A 161 -8.19 2.81 -16.18
C ARG A 161 -9.08 3.12 -14.98
N SER A 162 -8.86 4.26 -14.34
CA SER A 162 -9.55 4.59 -13.10
C SER A 162 -10.99 5.03 -13.39
N ASN A 163 -11.96 4.44 -12.70
CA ASN A 163 -13.37 4.87 -12.75
C ASN A 163 -13.73 5.90 -11.67
N VAL A 164 -12.79 6.22 -10.76
CA VAL A 164 -13.01 7.15 -9.63
C VAL A 164 -12.29 8.49 -9.77
N SER A 165 -11.26 8.57 -10.63
CA SER A 165 -10.38 9.74 -10.81
C SER A 165 -11.17 11.01 -11.15
N ASN A 166 -12.13 10.93 -12.07
CA ASN A 166 -12.98 12.06 -12.43
C ASN A 166 -13.79 12.58 -11.24
N GLY A 167 -14.34 11.69 -10.41
CA GLY A 167 -15.09 12.07 -9.20
C GLY A 167 -14.19 12.75 -8.17
N ILE A 168 -12.97 12.24 -8.00
CA ILE A 168 -11.97 12.82 -7.10
C ILE A 168 -11.54 14.21 -7.56
N PHE A 169 -11.30 14.38 -8.86
CA PHE A 169 -10.88 15.68 -9.40
C PHE A 169 -12.00 16.73 -9.42
N LYS A 170 -13.28 16.33 -9.45
CA LYS A 170 -14.40 17.25 -9.20
C LYS A 170 -14.40 17.81 -7.78
N LYS A 171 -13.85 17.07 -6.81
CA LYS A 171 -13.72 17.47 -5.40
C LYS A 171 -12.33 18.04 -5.08
N ARG A 172 -11.48 18.26 -6.09
CA ARG A 172 -10.04 18.53 -5.91
C ARG A 172 -9.78 19.66 -4.93
N GLU A 173 -10.49 20.77 -5.05
CA GLU A 173 -10.27 21.95 -4.22
C GLU A 173 -10.46 21.64 -2.74
N GLY A 174 -11.59 21.03 -2.37
CA GLY A 174 -11.86 20.65 -0.98
C GLY A 174 -10.88 19.62 -0.44
N LEU A 175 -10.51 18.62 -1.26
CA LEU A 175 -9.51 17.62 -0.88
C LEU A 175 -8.11 18.26 -0.68
N ALA A 176 -7.71 19.19 -1.54
CA ALA A 176 -6.43 19.89 -1.43
C ALA A 176 -6.39 20.79 -0.18
N GLN A 177 -7.50 21.48 0.13
CA GLN A 177 -7.62 22.26 1.37
C GLN A 177 -7.49 21.38 2.61
N GLU A 178 -8.11 20.19 2.64
CA GLU A 178 -7.96 19.25 3.75
C GLU A 178 -6.52 18.71 3.86
N LEU A 179 -5.87 18.39 2.75
CA LEU A 179 -4.45 18.00 2.72
C LEU A 179 -3.55 19.10 3.32
N TYR A 180 -3.78 20.36 2.94
CA TYR A 180 -3.04 21.50 3.48
C TYR A 180 -3.30 21.68 4.97
N ARG A 181 -4.58 21.63 5.40
CA ARG A 181 -4.97 21.73 6.82
C ARG A 181 -4.34 20.65 7.68
N LYS A 182 -4.15 19.44 7.13
CA LYS A 182 -3.47 18.32 7.79
C LYS A 182 -1.94 18.41 7.75
N GLY A 183 -1.37 19.40 7.06
CA GLY A 183 0.06 19.61 6.92
C GLY A 183 0.76 18.64 5.96
N PHE A 184 0.02 17.99 5.05
CA PHE A 184 0.59 17.06 4.05
C PHE A 184 1.20 17.77 2.86
N ILE A 185 0.73 18.98 2.59
CA ILE A 185 1.19 19.80 1.48
C ILE A 185 1.42 21.22 1.99
N ASP A 186 2.36 21.92 1.36
CA ASP A 186 2.58 23.35 1.61
C ASP A 186 1.65 24.22 0.73
N ASP A 187 1.73 25.54 0.92
CA ASP A 187 0.92 26.51 0.16
C ASP A 187 1.20 26.46 -1.35
N ILE A 188 2.44 26.17 -1.75
CA ILE A 188 2.83 26.04 -3.16
C ILE A 188 2.11 24.85 -3.78
N ARG A 189 2.13 23.70 -3.10
CA ARG A 189 1.51 22.47 -3.56
C ARG A 189 -0.01 22.55 -3.52
N LEU A 190 -0.59 23.25 -2.54
CA LEU A 190 -2.02 23.58 -2.51
C LEU A 190 -2.44 24.33 -3.77
N LYS A 191 -1.74 25.43 -4.10
CA LYS A 191 -2.03 26.24 -5.30
C LYS A 191 -1.87 25.43 -6.58
N SER A 192 -0.81 24.62 -6.67
CA SER A 192 -0.57 23.74 -7.81
C SER A 192 -1.69 22.71 -8.01
N LEU A 193 -2.18 22.08 -6.93
CA LEU A 193 -3.30 21.16 -7.02
C LEU A 193 -4.56 21.91 -7.49
N ILE A 194 -4.94 23.01 -6.85
CA ILE A 194 -6.17 23.73 -7.19
C ILE A 194 -6.17 24.24 -8.63
N ALA A 195 -5.07 24.84 -9.09
CA ALA A 195 -4.93 25.31 -10.47
C ALA A 195 -5.12 24.18 -11.49
N GLY A 196 -4.85 22.94 -11.07
CA GLY A 196 -4.71 21.81 -11.95
C GLY A 196 -3.42 21.91 -12.74
N SER A 197 -2.75 20.79 -12.94
CA SER A 197 -1.69 20.70 -13.94
C SER A 197 -2.30 21.12 -15.27
N ASN A 198 -1.99 22.33 -15.74
CA ASN A 198 -2.13 22.74 -17.13
C ASN A 198 -1.20 21.83 -17.94
N ASN A 199 -1.67 20.64 -18.30
CA ASN A 199 -1.10 19.76 -19.29
C ASN A 199 -2.23 18.82 -19.72
N ASP A 200 -2.94 19.29 -20.76
CA ASP A 200 -3.70 18.60 -21.80
C ASP A 200 -4.36 17.24 -21.47
#